data_AF-A0A7Y0MY16-F1
#
_entry.id   AF-A0A7Y0MY16-F1
#
_cell.length_a   1.000
_cell.length_b   1.000
_cell.length_c   1.000
_cell.angle_alpha   90.00
_cell.angle_beta   90.00
_cell.angle_gamma   90.00
#
_symmetry.space_group_name_H-M   'P 1'
#
loop_
_entity.id
_entity.type
_entity.pdbx_description
1 polymer ?
#
loop_
_entity_poly.entity_id
_entity_poly.type
_entity_poly.pdbx_seq_one_letter_code
_entity_poly.pdbx_strand_id
1 'polypeptide(L)'
;MAPPVSSLLLSRQLWLSKRFWVAVGLTVVVFSLLVKLGFWQFERGQEKQALEQAILARADSAYQALSVVLEDNDWREESILGKKVEVNVVPQAFPVILLDNQTHQGSVGYLAFQIVLTSDEPSTYALLELGFVEGRADRSMLPTVTKLDNSIFITGRLYRKSTNPLSSELMPEVGDVIRVQNLNIAQLNQLLNIELMPAVLQPDNLTRWPYDFPWNPLPLNSAKHFGYSIQWFSMAGVFLILTLIVFVRWQKKLRHMEVKHDI
;
A
#
# COMPACT_ATOMS: atom_id res chain seq x y z
N MET A 1 -14.25 52.49 62.50
CA MET A 1 -14.66 52.44 61.08
C MET A 1 -13.63 51.62 60.34
N ALA A 2 -14.04 50.48 59.77
CA ALA A 2 -13.18 49.55 59.06
C ALA A 2 -12.43 50.26 57.93
N PRO A 3 -11.13 50.00 57.79
CA PRO A 3 -10.72 48.83 57.03
C PRO A 3 -9.63 48.06 57.82
N PRO A 4 -9.46 46.74 57.67
CA PRO A 4 -8.57 46.34 56.58
C PRO A 4 -8.64 44.88 56.10
N VAL A 5 -8.15 44.70 54.87
CA VAL A 5 -7.17 43.67 54.49
C VAL A 5 -7.50 42.25 54.94
N SER A 6 -8.06 41.49 54.02
CA SER A 6 -7.46 40.24 53.54
C SER A 6 -8.49 39.42 52.79
N SER A 7 -8.03 38.85 51.68
CA SER A 7 -8.45 37.52 51.29
C SER A 7 -9.98 37.26 51.21
N LEU A 8 -10.79 38.13 50.61
CA LEU A 8 -11.12 37.87 49.20
C LEU A 8 -9.81 37.47 48.51
N LEU A 9 -9.32 36.22 48.53
CA LEU A 9 -9.77 35.10 47.70
C LEU A 9 -10.06 35.55 46.25
N LEU A 10 -9.59 36.74 45.85
CA LEU A 10 -9.15 37.19 44.53
C LEU A 10 -7.93 36.39 44.08
N SER A 11 -7.26 35.73 45.03
CA SER A 11 -6.39 34.56 44.85
C SER A 11 -7.17 33.25 45.08
N ARG A 12 -8.48 33.19 44.79
CA ARG A 12 -8.90 32.84 43.42
C ARG A 12 -7.67 32.82 42.51
N GLN A 13 -6.85 31.78 42.56
CA GLN A 13 -7.27 30.62 41.81
C GLN A 13 -7.69 31.23 40.42
N LEU A 14 -6.82 31.82 39.59
CA LEU A 14 -5.49 31.41 39.14
C LEU A 14 -5.33 29.87 38.99
N TRP A 15 -6.30 29.08 39.48
CA TRP A 15 -7.12 28.11 38.76
C TRP A 15 -6.71 28.10 37.31
N LEU A 16 -5.79 27.17 37.08
CA LEU A 16 -5.19 26.85 35.81
C LEU A 16 -3.97 27.72 35.47
N SER A 17 -2.85 27.49 36.20
CA SER A 17 -1.51 27.97 35.85
C SER A 17 -1.27 27.89 34.33
N LYS A 18 -0.43 28.75 33.74
CA LYS A 18 -0.05 28.62 32.30
C LYS A 18 0.24 27.16 31.90
N ARG A 19 0.84 26.39 32.82
CA ARG A 19 1.11 24.94 32.67
C ARG A 19 -0.14 24.07 32.54
N PHE A 20 -1.22 24.38 33.24
CA PHE A 20 -2.50 23.67 33.10
C PHE A 20 -3.14 23.94 31.73
N TRP A 21 -3.25 25.20 31.31
CA TRP A 21 -3.82 25.52 29.99
C TRP A 21 -2.96 24.94 28.86
N VAL A 22 -1.64 24.91 29.04
CA VAL A 22 -0.72 24.17 28.15
C VAL A 22 -1.01 22.67 28.16
N ALA A 23 -1.22 22.06 29.33
CA ALA A 23 -1.54 20.63 29.43
C ALA A 23 -2.90 20.28 28.80
N VAL A 24 -3.92 21.13 28.98
CA VAL A 24 -5.22 20.97 28.32
C VAL A 24 -5.08 21.14 26.81
N GLY A 25 -4.38 22.18 26.36
CA GLY A 25 -4.09 22.39 24.94
C GLY A 25 -3.38 21.18 24.33
N LEU A 26 -2.33 20.66 24.98
CA LEU A 26 -1.62 19.47 24.54
C LEU A 26 -2.52 18.24 24.50
N THR A 27 -3.37 18.05 25.51
CA THR A 27 -4.34 16.95 25.56
C THR A 27 -5.28 17.00 24.38
N VAL A 28 -5.87 18.18 24.12
CA VAL A 28 -6.80 18.37 22.99
C VAL A 28 -6.10 18.10 21.67
N VAL A 29 -4.86 18.59 21.49
CA VAL A 29 -4.07 18.36 20.29
C VAL A 29 -3.79 16.88 20.10
N VAL A 30 -3.24 16.20 21.10
CA VAL A 30 -2.90 14.76 21.02
C VAL A 30 -4.15 13.93 20.78
N PHE A 31 -5.23 14.16 21.53
CA PHE A 31 -6.49 13.44 21.35
C PHE A 31 -7.06 13.65 19.94
N SER A 32 -7.10 14.89 19.46
CA SER A 32 -7.59 15.21 18.12
C SER A 32 -6.75 14.56 17.03
N LEU A 33 -5.42 14.50 17.20
CA LEU A 33 -4.52 13.80 16.28
C LEU A 33 -4.79 12.29 16.26
N LEU A 34 -4.94 11.65 17.42
CA LEU A 34 -5.25 10.21 17.50
C LEU A 34 -6.60 9.88 16.82
N VAL A 35 -7.64 10.68 17.09
CA VAL A 35 -8.95 10.52 16.46
C VAL A 35 -8.86 10.74 14.95
N LYS A 36 -8.16 11.78 14.51
CA LYS A 36 -7.94 12.06 13.07
C LYS A 36 -7.21 10.91 12.39
N LEU A 37 -6.19 10.33 13.01
CA LEU A 37 -5.47 9.16 12.49
C LEU A 37 -6.38 7.92 12.43
N GLY A 38 -7.27 7.75 13.42
CA GLY A 38 -8.28 6.69 13.41
C GLY A 38 -9.24 6.81 12.23
N PHE A 39 -9.77 8.00 11.97
CA PHE A 39 -10.62 8.25 10.80
C PHE A 39 -9.87 8.06 9.48
N TRP A 40 -8.64 8.57 9.38
CA TRP A 40 -7.82 8.40 8.20
C TRP A 40 -7.57 6.90 7.88
N GLN A 41 -7.26 6.08 8.88
CA GLN A 41 -7.12 4.63 8.69
C GLN A 41 -8.45 3.96 8.32
N PHE A 42 -9.57 4.42 8.88
CA PHE A 42 -10.90 3.88 8.55
C PHE A 42 -11.30 4.18 7.10
N GLU A 43 -11.11 5.42 6.65
CA GLU A 43 -11.32 5.83 5.25
C GLU A 43 -10.45 5.01 4.31
N ARG A 44 -9.15 4.86 4.62
CA ARG A 44 -8.24 4.02 3.82
C ARG A 44 -8.66 2.55 3.79
N GLY A 45 -9.23 2.05 4.88
CA GLY A 45 -9.83 0.72 4.94
C GLY A 45 -11.01 0.57 3.99
N GLN A 46 -11.92 1.54 3.94
CA GLN A 46 -13.05 1.54 3.01
C GLN A 46 -12.61 1.60 1.55
N GLU A 47 -11.64 2.46 1.22
CA GLU A 47 -11.07 2.54 -0.13
C GLU A 47 -10.48 1.19 -0.58
N LYS A 48 -9.70 0.54 0.29
CA LYS A 48 -9.13 -0.78 0.00
C LYS A 48 -10.18 -1.87 -0.09
N GLN A 49 -11.22 -1.81 0.73
CA GLN A 49 -12.34 -2.75 0.66
C GLN A 49 -13.10 -2.65 -0.66
N ALA A 50 -13.38 -1.43 -1.12
CA ALA A 50 -14.04 -1.22 -2.41
C ALA A 50 -13.19 -1.76 -3.57
N LEU A 51 -11.88 -1.56 -3.53
CA LEU A 51 -10.95 -2.12 -4.51
C LEU A 51 -10.90 -3.66 -4.48
N GLU A 52 -10.85 -4.27 -3.29
CA GLU A 52 -10.92 -5.72 -3.11
C GLU A 52 -12.21 -6.29 -3.72
N GLN A 53 -13.36 -5.65 -3.46
CA GLN A 53 -14.64 -6.05 -4.04
C GLN A 53 -14.66 -5.91 -5.56
N ALA A 54 -14.09 -4.84 -6.11
CA ALA A 54 -13.99 -4.66 -7.56
C ALA A 54 -13.11 -5.74 -8.22
N ILE A 55 -11.99 -6.11 -7.58
CA ILE A 55 -11.12 -7.20 -8.06
C ILE A 55 -11.86 -8.54 -8.04
N LEU A 56 -12.59 -8.82 -6.98
CA LEU A 56 -13.40 -10.05 -6.87
C LEU A 56 -14.48 -10.09 -7.96
N ALA A 57 -15.19 -8.99 -8.20
CA ALA A 57 -16.19 -8.92 -9.27
C ALA A 57 -15.57 -9.14 -10.67
N ARG A 58 -14.34 -8.66 -10.90
CA ARG A 58 -13.60 -8.89 -12.16
C ARG A 58 -13.12 -10.34 -12.31
N ALA A 59 -12.92 -11.07 -11.21
CA ALA A 59 -12.50 -12.47 -11.27
C ALA A 59 -13.54 -13.36 -11.99
N ASP A 60 -14.82 -13.00 -11.92
CA ASP A 60 -15.92 -13.72 -12.57
C ASP A 60 -16.31 -13.15 -13.94
N SER A 61 -15.64 -12.08 -14.41
CA SER A 61 -15.96 -11.49 -15.71
C SER A 61 -15.49 -12.38 -16.87
N ALA A 62 -16.13 -12.21 -18.04
CA ALA A 62 -15.61 -12.75 -19.28
C ALA A 62 -14.27 -12.07 -19.65
N TYR A 63 -13.44 -12.77 -20.43
CA TYR A 63 -12.28 -12.17 -21.07
C TYR A 63 -12.72 -11.16 -22.12
N GLN A 64 -11.96 -10.08 -22.25
CA GLN A 64 -12.14 -9.06 -23.28
C GLN A 64 -10.87 -8.97 -24.11
N ALA A 65 -10.98 -8.65 -25.39
CA ALA A 65 -9.81 -8.40 -26.22
C ALA A 65 -8.95 -7.29 -25.59
N LEU A 66 -7.63 -7.48 -25.54
CA LEU A 66 -6.72 -6.50 -24.93
C LEU A 66 -6.81 -5.12 -25.62
N SER A 67 -7.03 -5.08 -26.93
CA SER A 67 -7.23 -3.83 -27.69
C SER A 67 -8.40 -2.98 -27.17
N VAL A 68 -9.53 -3.61 -26.83
CA VAL A 68 -10.70 -2.91 -26.24
C VAL A 68 -10.34 -2.32 -24.88
N VAL A 69 -9.58 -3.07 -24.07
CA VAL A 69 -9.10 -2.60 -22.78
C VAL A 69 -8.04 -1.50 -22.95
N LEU A 70 -7.27 -1.50 -24.03
CA LEU A 70 -6.29 -0.45 -24.29
C LEU A 70 -6.95 0.92 -24.57
N GLU A 71 -8.04 0.93 -25.33
CA GLU A 71 -8.74 2.14 -25.75
C GLU A 71 -9.57 2.81 -24.63
N ASP A 72 -10.20 2.02 -23.77
CA ASP A 72 -11.20 2.49 -22.80
C ASP A 72 -10.63 2.78 -21.40
N ASN A 73 -9.33 2.58 -21.17
CA ASN A 73 -8.76 2.65 -19.81
C ASN A 73 -7.91 3.88 -19.54
N ASP A 74 -8.14 4.47 -18.35
CA ASP A 74 -7.32 5.56 -17.80
C ASP A 74 -5.98 5.10 -17.21
N TRP A 75 -5.68 3.80 -17.33
CA TRP A 75 -4.48 3.14 -16.81
C TRP A 75 -4.18 3.32 -15.33
N ARG A 76 -5.09 3.87 -14.52
CA ARG A 76 -4.93 3.92 -13.07
C ARG A 76 -4.85 2.50 -12.50
N GLU A 77 -4.06 2.33 -11.45
CA GLU A 77 -3.83 1.02 -10.82
C GLU A 77 -5.17 0.36 -10.45
N GLU A 78 -6.08 1.12 -9.86
CA GLU A 78 -7.39 0.65 -9.42
C GLU A 78 -8.31 0.24 -10.60
N SER A 79 -8.15 0.89 -11.76
CA SER A 79 -8.98 0.66 -12.94
C SER A 79 -8.63 -0.65 -13.64
N ILE A 80 -7.34 -0.99 -13.72
CA ILE A 80 -6.87 -2.11 -14.53
C ILE A 80 -6.68 -3.41 -13.74
N LEU A 81 -6.46 -3.31 -12.42
CA LEU A 81 -6.11 -4.45 -11.57
C LEU A 81 -7.17 -5.57 -11.60
N GLY A 82 -6.77 -6.75 -12.08
CA GLY A 82 -7.63 -7.91 -12.19
C GLY A 82 -8.55 -7.93 -13.41
N LYS A 83 -8.48 -6.95 -14.34
CA LYS A 83 -9.24 -7.01 -15.60
C LYS A 83 -8.81 -8.22 -16.42
N LYS A 84 -9.76 -9.06 -16.79
CA LYS A 84 -9.52 -10.25 -17.62
C LYS A 84 -9.40 -9.88 -19.10
N VAL A 85 -8.32 -10.33 -19.71
CA VAL A 85 -8.01 -10.05 -21.12
C VAL A 85 -7.59 -11.30 -21.88
N GLU A 86 -7.82 -11.25 -23.18
CA GLU A 86 -7.31 -12.23 -24.14
C GLU A 86 -6.57 -11.51 -25.27
N VAL A 87 -5.47 -12.11 -25.73
CA VAL A 87 -4.61 -11.52 -26.77
C VAL A 87 -3.66 -12.56 -27.36
N ASN A 88 -3.33 -12.41 -28.65
CA ASN A 88 -2.22 -13.14 -29.26
C ASN A 88 -0.92 -12.37 -29.05
N VAL A 89 0.10 -13.03 -28.50
CA VAL A 89 1.39 -12.40 -28.19
C VAL A 89 2.54 -13.07 -28.93
N VAL A 90 3.48 -12.26 -29.40
CA VAL A 90 4.71 -12.72 -30.06
C VAL A 90 5.91 -12.37 -29.17
N PRO A 91 6.66 -13.36 -28.68
CA PRO A 91 7.87 -13.14 -27.90
C PRO A 91 8.89 -12.27 -28.63
N GLN A 92 9.51 -11.32 -27.92
CA GLN A 92 10.52 -10.42 -28.48
C GLN A 92 11.91 -10.75 -27.91
N ALA A 93 12.95 -10.43 -28.68
CA ALA A 93 14.35 -10.73 -28.35
C ALA A 93 14.96 -9.74 -27.35
N PHE A 94 14.25 -9.46 -26.25
CA PHE A 94 14.76 -8.66 -25.13
C PHE A 94 15.24 -9.56 -23.98
N PRO A 95 16.16 -9.06 -23.12
CA PRO A 95 16.50 -9.73 -21.87
C PRO A 95 15.25 -9.99 -21.01
N VAL A 96 15.24 -11.10 -20.28
CA VAL A 96 14.20 -11.33 -19.26
C VAL A 96 14.42 -10.36 -18.12
N ILE A 97 13.32 -9.80 -17.61
CA ILE A 97 13.34 -8.92 -16.45
C ILE A 97 13.03 -9.75 -15.20
N LEU A 98 13.88 -9.66 -14.19
CA LEU A 98 13.72 -10.32 -12.89
C LEU A 98 13.44 -9.26 -11.83
N LEU A 99 12.21 -9.25 -11.30
CA LEU A 99 11.89 -8.47 -10.12
C LEU A 99 12.34 -9.25 -8.88
N ASP A 100 13.34 -8.74 -8.16
CA ASP A 100 13.94 -9.40 -7.00
C ASP A 100 13.08 -9.27 -5.73
N ASN A 101 13.49 -9.99 -4.70
CA ASN A 101 12.93 -10.00 -3.35
C ASN A 101 11.43 -10.32 -3.31
N GLN A 102 10.99 -11.18 -4.23
CA GLN A 102 9.64 -11.69 -4.24
C GLN A 102 9.60 -12.91 -3.32
N THR A 103 8.52 -13.04 -2.55
CA THR A 103 8.32 -14.19 -1.66
C THR A 103 7.09 -14.96 -2.13
N HIS A 104 7.24 -16.26 -2.33
CA HIS A 104 6.14 -17.15 -2.66
C HIS A 104 6.30 -18.48 -1.93
N GLN A 105 5.23 -18.92 -1.24
CA GLN A 105 5.19 -20.19 -0.48
C GLN A 105 6.38 -20.42 0.48
N GLY A 106 6.91 -19.35 1.07
CA GLY A 106 8.04 -19.41 2.02
C GLY A 106 9.42 -19.33 1.38
N SER A 107 9.51 -19.42 0.05
CA SER A 107 10.75 -19.23 -0.71
C SER A 107 10.89 -17.78 -1.17
N VAL A 108 12.13 -17.28 -1.17
CA VAL A 108 12.47 -15.95 -1.72
C VAL A 108 13.11 -16.13 -3.09
N GLY A 109 12.68 -15.34 -4.06
CA GLY A 109 13.14 -15.42 -5.43
C GLY A 109 12.70 -14.21 -6.24
N TYR A 110 12.34 -14.48 -7.48
CA TYR A 110 12.08 -13.49 -8.50
C TYR A 110 10.70 -13.69 -9.10
N LEU A 111 10.04 -12.60 -9.50
CA LEU A 111 9.04 -12.68 -10.55
C LEU A 111 9.74 -12.39 -11.87
N ALA A 112 9.63 -13.32 -12.81
CA ALA A 112 10.24 -13.19 -14.12
C ALA A 112 9.24 -12.63 -15.14
N PHE A 113 9.74 -11.80 -16.05
CA PHE A 113 8.95 -11.17 -17.09
C PHE A 113 9.65 -11.22 -18.44
N GLN A 114 8.84 -11.39 -19.48
CA GLN A 114 9.27 -11.36 -20.86
C GLN A 114 8.53 -10.24 -21.60
N ILE A 115 9.25 -9.55 -22.49
CA ILE A 115 8.63 -8.58 -23.38
C ILE A 115 8.05 -9.31 -24.57
N VAL A 116 6.78 -9.02 -24.83
CA VAL A 116 6.03 -9.56 -25.96
C VAL A 116 5.41 -8.43 -26.75
N LEU A 117 5.15 -8.65 -28.03
CA LEU A 117 4.38 -7.75 -28.88
C LEU A 117 2.97 -8.32 -29.04
N THR A 118 1.94 -7.50 -28.83
CA THR A 118 0.56 -7.91 -29.09
C THR A 118 0.31 -7.96 -30.60
N SER A 119 -0.42 -8.97 -31.06
CA SER A 119 -0.75 -9.11 -32.49
C SER A 119 -2.04 -8.37 -32.88
N ASP A 120 -2.79 -7.87 -31.89
CA ASP A 120 -3.99 -7.06 -32.11
C ASP A 120 -3.61 -5.64 -32.53
N GLU A 121 -4.52 -4.96 -33.23
CA GLU A 121 -4.36 -3.54 -33.60
C GLU A 121 -5.00 -2.62 -32.55
N PRO A 122 -4.30 -1.58 -32.06
CA PRO A 122 -2.90 -1.27 -32.34
C PRO A 122 -1.94 -2.25 -31.65
N SER A 123 -0.87 -2.66 -32.36
CA SER A 123 0.18 -3.48 -31.75
C SER A 123 0.93 -2.68 -30.67
N THR A 124 1.17 -3.31 -29.52
CA THR A 124 1.86 -2.67 -28.39
C THR A 124 2.80 -3.66 -27.72
N TYR A 125 3.89 -3.16 -27.13
CA TYR A 125 4.73 -3.99 -26.28
C TYR A 125 4.05 -4.18 -24.93
N ALA A 126 4.01 -5.43 -24.46
CA ALA A 126 3.47 -5.77 -23.16
C ALA A 126 4.52 -6.53 -22.34
N LEU A 127 4.44 -6.35 -21.03
CA LEU A 127 5.19 -7.17 -20.09
C LEU A 127 4.36 -8.41 -19.74
N LEU A 128 4.80 -9.57 -20.20
CA LEU A 128 4.19 -10.86 -19.85
C LEU A 128 4.90 -11.42 -18.62
N GLU A 129 4.14 -11.73 -17.57
CA GLU A 129 4.66 -12.48 -16.43
C GLU A 129 4.93 -13.93 -16.85
N LEU A 130 6.12 -14.42 -16.53
CA LEU A 130 6.51 -15.82 -16.67
C LEU A 130 6.33 -16.59 -15.36
N GLY A 131 6.10 -15.92 -14.24
CA GLY A 131 5.81 -16.53 -12.94
C GLY A 131 6.95 -16.41 -11.94
N PHE A 132 6.78 -17.07 -10.80
CA PHE A 132 7.75 -17.07 -9.71
C PHE A 132 8.87 -18.07 -9.95
N VAL A 133 10.11 -17.59 -9.85
CA VAL A 133 11.33 -18.37 -9.98
C VAL A 133 12.11 -18.28 -8.68
N GLU A 134 12.31 -19.42 -8.02
CA GLU A 134 13.05 -19.46 -6.76
C GLU A 134 14.51 -19.00 -6.95
N GLY A 135 14.97 -18.16 -6.03
CA GLY A 135 16.35 -17.68 -6.03
C GLY A 135 17.29 -18.69 -5.38
N ARG A 136 18.56 -18.67 -5.78
CA ARG A 136 19.61 -19.42 -5.08
C ARG A 136 20.06 -18.68 -3.83
N ALA A 137 20.68 -19.41 -2.91
CA ALA A 137 21.29 -18.84 -1.71
C ALA A 137 22.38 -17.80 -2.06
N ASP A 138 23.18 -18.10 -3.08
CA ASP A 138 24.09 -17.13 -3.68
C ASP A 138 23.33 -16.24 -4.67
N ARG A 139 23.16 -14.97 -4.28
CA ARG A 139 22.45 -13.95 -5.05
C ARG A 139 23.22 -13.43 -6.26
N SER A 140 24.51 -13.76 -6.39
CA SER A 140 25.28 -13.45 -7.61
C SER A 140 24.93 -14.39 -8.77
N MET A 141 24.42 -15.59 -8.47
CA MET A 141 23.97 -16.56 -9.46
C MET A 141 22.48 -16.37 -9.77
N LEU A 142 22.20 -15.74 -10.90
CA LEU A 142 20.83 -15.55 -11.39
C LEU A 142 20.28 -16.86 -11.99
N PRO A 143 18.97 -17.14 -11.80
CA PRO A 143 18.36 -18.35 -12.34
C PRO A 143 18.20 -18.28 -13.86
N THR A 144 18.32 -19.43 -14.53
CA THR A 144 17.90 -19.57 -15.92
C THR A 144 16.38 -19.69 -15.96
N VAL A 145 15.73 -18.81 -16.72
CA VAL A 145 14.26 -18.74 -16.81
C VAL A 145 13.78 -19.30 -18.14
N THR A 146 12.80 -20.21 -18.08
CA THR A 146 12.05 -20.70 -19.24
C THR A 146 11.24 -19.56 -19.84
N LYS A 147 11.40 -19.31 -21.14
CA LYS A 147 10.74 -18.24 -21.90
C LYS A 147 9.73 -18.83 -22.89
N LEU A 148 8.85 -17.99 -23.40
CA LEU A 148 8.07 -18.34 -24.59
C LEU A 148 8.95 -18.23 -25.84
N ASP A 149 8.91 -19.27 -26.67
CA ASP A 149 9.68 -19.35 -27.92
C ASP A 149 8.85 -18.97 -29.16
N ASN A 150 7.52 -19.16 -29.09
CA ASN A 150 6.63 -19.01 -30.24
C ASN A 150 5.45 -18.09 -29.91
N SER A 151 4.78 -17.60 -30.97
CA SER A 151 3.51 -16.91 -30.84
C SER A 151 2.45 -17.81 -30.21
N ILE A 152 1.68 -17.27 -29.27
CA ILE A 152 0.65 -18.01 -28.53
C ILE A 152 -0.52 -17.10 -28.16
N PHE A 153 -1.71 -17.69 -28.10
CA PHE A 153 -2.90 -17.06 -27.55
C PHE A 153 -2.90 -17.13 -26.02
N ILE A 154 -2.95 -15.98 -25.36
CA ILE A 154 -2.95 -15.84 -23.91
C ILE A 154 -4.30 -15.34 -23.45
N THR A 155 -4.89 -16.04 -22.48
CA THR A 155 -5.89 -15.46 -21.57
C THR A 155 -5.22 -15.18 -20.24
N GLY A 156 -5.70 -14.16 -19.56
CA GLY A 156 -5.12 -13.77 -18.29
C GLY A 156 -5.78 -12.55 -17.70
N ARG A 157 -5.05 -11.91 -16.79
CA ARG A 157 -5.48 -10.68 -16.14
C ARG A 157 -4.38 -9.65 -16.14
N LEU A 158 -4.80 -8.39 -16.18
CA LEU A 158 -3.90 -7.25 -16.09
C LEU A 158 -3.68 -6.85 -14.63
N TYR A 159 -2.47 -6.41 -14.32
CA TYR A 159 -2.18 -5.78 -13.05
C TYR A 159 -1.07 -4.74 -13.18
N ARG A 160 -0.93 -3.90 -12.15
CA ARG A 160 0.21 -3.00 -11.99
C ARG A 160 0.84 -3.29 -10.63
N LYS A 161 2.17 -3.29 -10.55
CA LYS A 161 2.84 -3.28 -9.25
C LYS A 161 2.78 -1.86 -8.72
N SER A 162 2.29 -1.70 -7.49
CA SER A 162 2.28 -0.40 -6.80
C SER A 162 3.71 0.13 -6.70
N THR A 163 3.96 1.34 -7.19
CA THR A 163 5.25 2.01 -6.99
C THR A 163 5.24 2.72 -5.64
N ASN A 164 6.24 2.45 -4.80
CA ASN A 164 6.41 3.19 -3.55
C ASN A 164 7.05 4.55 -3.87
N PRO A 165 6.40 5.70 -3.59
CA PRO A 165 6.97 7.01 -3.92
C PRO A 165 8.35 7.26 -3.29
N LEU A 166 8.65 6.61 -2.17
CA LEU A 166 9.93 6.71 -1.46
C LEU A 166 11.00 5.75 -1.98
N SER A 167 10.62 4.73 -2.76
CA SER A 167 11.53 3.73 -3.36
C SER A 167 10.85 3.15 -4.60
N SER A 168 10.89 3.88 -5.70
CA SER A 168 10.26 3.51 -6.98
C SER A 168 11.25 3.44 -8.14
N GLU A 169 12.53 3.67 -7.88
CA GLU A 169 13.56 3.55 -8.91
C GLU A 169 13.73 2.09 -9.32
N LEU A 170 13.86 1.86 -10.63
CA LEU A 170 14.06 0.55 -11.25
C LEU A 170 15.31 -0.13 -10.69
N MET A 171 16.39 0.67 -10.50
CA MET A 171 17.72 0.23 -10.08
C MET A 171 18.20 -1.01 -10.87
N PRO A 172 18.33 -0.89 -12.21
CA PRO A 172 18.59 -2.05 -13.06
C PRO A 172 20.03 -2.53 -12.94
N GLU A 173 20.19 -3.83 -12.76
CA GLU A 173 21.46 -4.54 -12.98
C GLU A 173 21.36 -5.26 -14.33
N VAL A 174 22.10 -4.76 -15.32
CA VAL A 174 22.00 -5.20 -16.71
C VAL A 174 23.05 -6.28 -17.02
N GLY A 175 22.59 -7.41 -17.52
CA GLY A 175 23.41 -8.50 -18.09
C GLY A 175 22.59 -9.30 -19.11
N ASP A 176 22.77 -10.62 -19.16
CA ASP A 176 21.94 -11.52 -20.00
C ASP A 176 20.46 -11.50 -19.61
N VAL A 177 20.19 -11.11 -18.37
CA VAL A 177 18.89 -10.76 -17.80
C VAL A 177 19.01 -9.39 -17.14
N ILE A 178 17.89 -8.70 -16.93
CA ILE A 178 17.84 -7.43 -16.21
C ILE A 178 17.22 -7.69 -14.85
N ARG A 179 18.01 -7.59 -13.78
CA ARG A 179 17.48 -7.66 -12.41
C ARG A 179 17.08 -6.26 -11.94
N VAL A 180 15.91 -6.13 -11.35
CA VAL A 180 15.34 -4.86 -10.85
C VAL A 180 14.77 -5.05 -9.45
N GLN A 181 14.79 -3.99 -8.63
CA GLN A 181 14.20 -4.01 -7.29
C GLN A 181 12.73 -3.56 -7.29
N ASN A 182 12.39 -2.64 -8.19
CA ASN A 182 11.04 -2.14 -8.37
C ASN A 182 10.64 -2.24 -9.83
N LEU A 183 9.38 -2.59 -10.10
CA LEU A 183 8.87 -2.63 -11.46
C LEU A 183 8.39 -1.24 -11.89
N ASN A 184 9.33 -0.38 -12.28
CA ASN A 184 9.03 0.94 -12.84
C ASN A 184 9.00 0.87 -14.37
N ILE A 185 7.80 0.72 -14.94
CA ILE A 185 7.61 0.57 -16.39
C ILE A 185 8.11 1.80 -17.17
N ALA A 186 7.95 3.01 -16.62
CA ALA A 186 8.42 4.22 -17.30
C ALA A 186 9.95 4.26 -17.43
N GLN A 187 10.68 3.89 -16.37
CA GLN A 187 12.14 3.77 -16.43
C GLN A 187 12.59 2.58 -17.28
N LEU A 188 11.80 1.50 -17.31
CA LEU A 188 12.07 0.35 -18.18
C LEU A 188 11.92 0.71 -19.65
N ASN A 189 10.91 1.52 -20.01
CA ASN A 189 10.74 2.09 -21.36
C ASN A 189 11.97 2.91 -21.78
N GLN A 190 12.49 3.75 -20.88
CA GLN A 190 13.70 4.54 -21.14
C GLN A 190 14.95 3.65 -21.31
N LEU A 191 15.10 2.63 -20.48
CA LEU A 191 16.24 1.70 -20.53
C LEU A 191 16.26 0.89 -21.83
N LEU A 192 15.10 0.41 -22.27
CA LEU A 192 14.97 -0.49 -23.41
C LEU A 192 14.64 0.23 -24.73
N ASN A 193 14.36 1.53 -24.67
CA ASN A 193 13.93 2.35 -25.81
C ASN A 193 12.71 1.76 -26.54
N ILE A 194 11.69 1.36 -25.77
CA ILE A 194 10.40 0.84 -26.26
C ILE A 194 9.24 1.49 -25.50
N GLU A 195 8.03 1.33 -26.01
CA GLU A 195 6.81 1.78 -25.35
C GLU A 195 6.00 0.57 -24.86
N LEU A 196 6.21 0.20 -23.59
CA LEU A 196 5.38 -0.81 -22.93
C LEU A 196 4.05 -0.21 -22.51
N MET A 197 2.97 -0.98 -22.72
CA MET A 197 1.70 -0.80 -22.03
C MET A 197 1.97 -0.66 -20.52
N PRO A 198 1.34 0.29 -19.81
CA PRO A 198 1.62 0.58 -18.41
C PRO A 198 1.03 -0.47 -17.44
N ALA A 199 0.97 -1.73 -17.84
CA ALA A 199 0.46 -2.85 -17.07
C ALA A 199 1.20 -4.16 -17.42
N VAL A 200 1.07 -5.14 -16.55
CA VAL A 200 1.59 -6.50 -16.72
C VAL A 200 0.45 -7.43 -17.08
N LEU A 201 0.68 -8.29 -18.05
CA LEU A 201 -0.18 -9.40 -18.40
C LEU A 201 0.24 -10.64 -17.60
N GLN A 202 -0.61 -11.09 -16.69
CA GLN A 202 -0.43 -12.37 -15.99
C GLN A 202 -1.29 -13.44 -16.67
N PRO A 203 -0.69 -14.44 -17.33
CA PRO A 203 -1.44 -15.48 -18.02
C PRO A 203 -2.10 -16.45 -17.03
N ASP A 204 -3.22 -17.06 -17.44
CA ASP A 204 -3.93 -18.11 -16.69
C ASP A 204 -4.20 -19.39 -17.50
N ASN A 205 -3.84 -19.41 -18.79
CA ASN A 205 -4.01 -20.55 -19.69
C ASN A 205 -2.70 -21.26 -20.10
N LEU A 206 -1.57 -20.92 -19.49
CA LEU A 206 -0.29 -21.60 -19.77
C LEU A 206 -0.27 -22.99 -19.14
N THR A 207 -0.74 -23.98 -19.91
CA THR A 207 -0.71 -25.39 -19.49
C THR A 207 0.72 -25.93 -19.50
N ARG A 208 1.07 -26.77 -18.50
CA ARG A 208 2.40 -27.39 -18.33
C ARG A 208 3.56 -26.38 -18.17
N TRP A 209 3.26 -25.18 -17.71
CA TRP A 209 4.27 -24.18 -17.40
C TRP A 209 4.99 -24.53 -16.07
N PRO A 210 6.31 -24.35 -15.96
CA PRO A 210 7.07 -24.78 -14.78
C PRO A 210 6.98 -23.83 -13.58
N TYR A 211 6.38 -22.65 -13.74
CA TYR A 211 6.33 -21.61 -12.72
C TYR A 211 4.89 -21.32 -12.30
N ASP A 212 4.70 -21.06 -11.02
CA ASP A 212 3.44 -20.57 -10.48
C ASP A 212 3.27 -19.07 -10.79
N PHE A 213 2.02 -18.61 -10.82
CA PHE A 213 1.65 -17.20 -11.00
C PHE A 213 1.04 -16.64 -9.70
N PRO A 214 1.86 -16.15 -8.74
CA PRO A 214 1.36 -15.66 -7.48
C PRO A 214 0.40 -14.48 -7.68
N TRP A 215 -0.84 -14.63 -7.23
CA TRP A 215 -1.79 -13.53 -7.22
C TRP A 215 -1.82 -12.85 -5.86
N ASN A 216 -1.10 -11.74 -5.76
CA ASN A 216 -1.20 -10.86 -4.62
C ASN A 216 -1.40 -9.42 -5.10
N PRO A 217 -2.64 -9.04 -5.47
CA PRO A 217 -2.92 -7.79 -6.15
C PRO A 217 -2.75 -6.57 -5.25
N LEU A 218 -2.81 -6.75 -3.92
CA LEU A 218 -2.72 -5.65 -2.96
C LEU A 218 -1.63 -5.94 -1.90
N PRO A 219 -0.73 -4.98 -1.63
CA PRO A 219 0.33 -5.16 -0.63
C PRO A 219 -0.22 -5.20 0.81
N LEU A 220 -1.35 -4.53 1.08
CA LEU A 220 -2.01 -4.50 2.38
C LEU A 220 -3.52 -4.61 2.19
N ASN A 221 -4.16 -5.50 2.93
CA ASN A 221 -5.60 -5.70 2.87
C ASN A 221 -6.37 -4.65 3.70
N SER A 222 -7.65 -4.48 3.37
CA SER A 222 -8.59 -3.59 4.07
C SER A 222 -8.68 -3.88 5.57
N ALA A 223 -8.68 -5.16 5.94
CA ALA A 223 -8.77 -5.62 7.33
C ALA A 223 -7.66 -5.06 8.22
N LYS A 224 -6.42 -4.95 7.72
CA LYS A 224 -5.30 -4.35 8.47
C LYS A 224 -5.54 -2.87 8.75
N HIS A 225 -6.06 -2.11 7.77
CA HIS A 225 -6.41 -0.70 7.97
C HIS A 225 -7.51 -0.51 9.01
N PHE A 226 -8.55 -1.36 9.01
CA PHE A 226 -9.57 -1.36 10.07
C PHE A 226 -9.00 -1.77 11.43
N GLY A 227 -8.07 -2.72 11.48
CA GLY A 227 -7.36 -3.05 12.71
C GLY A 227 -6.59 -1.85 13.27
N TYR A 228 -5.90 -1.10 12.41
CA TYR A 228 -5.19 0.11 12.80
C TYR A 228 -6.14 1.23 13.23
N SER A 229 -7.30 1.40 12.60
CA SER A 229 -8.26 2.41 13.03
C SER A 229 -8.78 2.13 14.46
N ILE A 230 -9.11 0.87 14.77
CA ILE A 230 -9.49 0.45 16.13
C ILE A 230 -8.36 0.74 17.12
N GLN A 231 -7.10 0.48 16.76
CA GLN A 231 -5.95 0.80 17.62
C GLN A 231 -5.87 2.30 17.91
N TRP A 232 -5.98 3.16 16.90
CA TRP A 232 -5.94 4.62 17.08
C TRP A 232 -7.08 5.14 17.96
N PHE A 233 -8.31 4.68 17.72
CA PHE A 233 -9.46 5.04 18.56
C PHE A 233 -9.33 4.52 20.00
N SER A 234 -8.81 3.30 20.18
CA SER A 234 -8.55 2.72 21.51
C SER A 234 -7.51 3.54 22.27
N MET A 235 -6.41 3.93 21.61
CA MET A 235 -5.41 4.82 22.21
C MET A 235 -6.00 6.18 22.57
N ALA A 236 -6.85 6.76 21.71
CA ALA A 236 -7.54 8.01 22.01
C ALA A 236 -8.46 7.87 23.25
N GLY A 237 -9.21 6.76 23.34
CA GLY A 237 -10.09 6.46 24.47
C GLY A 237 -9.32 6.26 25.78
N VAL A 238 -8.26 5.46 25.78
CA VAL A 238 -7.40 5.26 26.96
C VAL A 238 -6.76 6.58 27.39
N PHE A 239 -6.25 7.37 26.44
CA PHE A 239 -5.65 8.67 26.70
C PHE A 239 -6.66 9.64 27.35
N LEU A 240 -7.90 9.68 26.85
CA LEU A 240 -8.97 10.48 27.42
C LEU A 240 -9.31 10.03 28.84
N ILE A 241 -9.48 8.73 29.08
CA ILE A 241 -9.78 8.17 30.40
C ILE A 241 -8.68 8.52 31.41
N LEU A 242 -7.41 8.32 31.04
CA LEU A 242 -6.27 8.65 31.91
C LEU A 242 -6.24 10.15 32.23
N THR A 243 -6.48 11.00 31.23
CA THR A 243 -6.51 12.45 31.42
C THR A 243 -7.65 12.87 32.35
N LEU A 244 -8.83 12.29 32.20
CA LEU A 244 -9.98 12.54 33.10
C LEU A 244 -9.69 12.07 34.54
N ILE A 245 -9.08 10.89 34.72
CA ILE A 245 -8.70 10.38 36.05
C ILE A 245 -7.70 11.34 36.72
N VAL A 246 -6.67 11.77 35.99
CA VAL A 246 -5.67 12.73 36.50
C VAL A 246 -6.32 14.05 36.86
N PHE A 247 -7.23 14.56 36.00
CA PHE A 247 -7.96 15.79 36.24
C PHE A 247 -8.84 15.72 37.50
N VAL A 248 -9.63 14.65 37.66
CA VAL A 248 -10.47 14.43 38.85
C VAL A 248 -9.61 14.31 40.11
N ARG A 249 -8.50 13.57 40.06
CA ARG A 249 -7.57 13.45 41.20
C ARG A 249 -6.94 14.81 41.57
N TRP A 250 -6.59 15.60 40.57
CA TRP A 250 -6.05 16.94 40.78
C TRP A 250 -7.09 17.87 41.44
N GLN A 251 -8.34 17.86 40.97
CA GLN A 251 -9.44 18.62 41.59
C GLN A 251 -9.68 18.21 43.05
N LYS A 252 -9.71 16.90 43.34
CA LYS A 252 -9.87 16.39 44.72
C LYS A 252 -8.73 16.86 45.63
N LYS A 253 -7.48 16.83 45.15
CA LYS A 253 -6.31 17.31 45.91
C LYS A 253 -6.40 18.81 46.21
N LEU A 254 -6.82 19.63 45.24
CA LEU A 254 -7.04 21.06 45.45
C LEU A 254 -8.08 21.30 46.56
N ARG A 255 -9.21 20.59 46.52
CA ARG A 255 -10.28 20.72 47.51
C ARG A 255 -9.86 20.31 48.93
N HIS A 256 -9.02 19.28 49.06
CA HIS A 256 -8.48 18.86 50.37
C HIS A 256 -7.47 19.85 50.97
N MET A 257 -6.71 20.58 50.14
CA MET A 257 -5.78 21.60 50.63
C MET A 257 -6.51 22.85 51.14
N GLU A 258 -7.65 23.18 50.53
CA GLU A 258 -8.52 24.30 50.92
C GLU A 258 -9.12 24.07 52.32
N VAL A 259 -9.69 22.88 52.57
CA VAL A 259 -10.28 22.51 53.87
C VAL A 259 -9.27 22.51 55.03
N LYS A 260 -7.97 22.28 54.77
CA LYS A 260 -6.93 22.26 55.82
C LYS A 260 -6.42 23.66 56.18
N HIS A 261 -6.70 24.69 55.36
CA HIS A 261 -6.29 26.08 55.64
C HIS A 261 -7.33 26.86 56.46
N ASP A 262 -8.57 26.38 56.50
CA ASP A 262 -9.69 26.99 57.23
C ASP A 262 -9.89 26.43 58.67
N ILE A 263 -8.96 25.59 59.14
CA ILE A 263 -8.91 25.03 60.52
C ILE A 263 -7.65 25.55 61.21
#